data_AF-A0A847WTV7-F1
#
_entry.id   AF-A0A847WTV7-F1
#
_cell.length_a   1.000
_cell.length_b   1.000
_cell.length_c   1.000
_cell.angle_alpha   90.00
_cell.angle_beta   90.00
_cell.angle_gamma   90.00
#
_symmetry.space_group_name_H-M   'P 1'
#
loop_
_entity.id
_entity.type
_entity.pdbx_description
1 polymer ?
#
loop_
_entity_poly.entity_id
_entity_poly.type
_entity_poly.pdbx_seq_one_letter_code
_entity_poly.pdbx_strand_id
1 'polypeptide(L)'
;MSLSTRIAPHLPYLRRFSRAVTGSQTSGDAYVAATLETLIGDISVFPEASTDRIALYKLFSALFSTSAVRVPAPASNFVWEKR
;
A
#
# COMPACT_ATOMS: atom_id res chain seq x y z
N MET A 1 0.94 -20.89 -7.98
CA MET A 1 0.91 -20.08 -6.73
C MET A 1 -0.09 -18.95 -6.91
N SER A 2 -0.84 -18.57 -5.88
CA SER A 2 -1.77 -17.45 -5.98
C SER A 2 -1.01 -16.11 -5.97
N LEU A 3 -1.62 -15.06 -6.55
CA LEU A 3 -1.02 -13.72 -6.56
C LEU A 3 -0.71 -13.23 -5.14
N SER A 4 -1.62 -13.47 -4.19
CA SER A 4 -1.45 -13.12 -2.77
C SER A 4 -0.17 -13.70 -2.18
N THR A 5 0.10 -15.00 -2.42
CA THR A 5 1.32 -15.64 -1.93
C THR A 5 2.58 -15.07 -2.59
N ARG A 6 2.50 -14.58 -3.84
CA ARG A 6 3.63 -13.96 -4.54
C ARG A 6 3.96 -12.56 -4.02
N ILE A 7 2.95 -11.74 -3.72
CA ILE A 7 3.17 -10.35 -3.28
C ILE A 7 3.44 -10.20 -1.78
N ALA A 8 2.94 -11.13 -0.94
CA ALA A 8 3.04 -11.04 0.52
C ALA A 8 4.48 -10.81 1.04
N PRO A 9 5.54 -11.49 0.52
CA PRO A 9 6.91 -11.24 0.95
C PRO A 9 7.43 -9.83 0.66
N HIS A 10 6.80 -9.10 -0.26
CA HIS A 10 7.23 -7.76 -0.67
C HIS A 10 6.54 -6.62 0.11
N LEU A 11 5.44 -6.91 0.81
CA LEU A 11 4.65 -5.90 1.53
C LEU A 11 5.43 -5.13 2.63
N PRO A 12 6.32 -5.76 3.43
CA PRO A 12 7.11 -5.01 4.42
C PRO A 12 7.99 -3.92 3.79
N TYR A 13 8.60 -4.23 2.64
CA TYR A 13 9.44 -3.26 1.92
C TYR A 13 8.61 -2.19 1.22
N LEU A 14 7.42 -2.55 0.71
CA LEU A 14 6.50 -1.58 0.14
C LEU A 14 6.03 -0.58 1.20
N ARG A 15 5.68 -1.04 2.41
CA ARG A 15 5.34 -0.15 3.55
C ARG A 15 6.49 0.77 3.93
N ARG A 16 7.72 0.26 3.98
CA ARG A 16 8.89 1.11 4.25
C ARG A 16 9.04 2.20 3.18
N PHE A 17 8.90 1.82 1.91
CA PHE A 17 8.96 2.75 0.79
C PHE A 17 7.83 3.79 0.84
N SER A 18 6.59 3.37 1.06
CA SER A 18 5.45 4.28 1.11
C SER A 18 5.57 5.31 2.22
N ARG A 19 6.10 4.93 3.39
CA ARG A 19 6.40 5.85 4.50
C ARG A 19 7.49 6.86 4.14
N ALA A 20 8.54 6.44 3.44
CA ALA A 20 9.59 7.34 2.99
C ALA A 20 9.06 8.37 1.97
N VAL A 21 8.16 7.95 1.07
CA VAL A 21 7.57 8.82 0.05
C VAL A 21 6.52 9.77 0.65
N THR A 22 5.73 9.31 1.61
CA THR A 22 4.64 10.10 2.21
C THR A 22 5.06 10.91 3.44
N GLY A 23 6.21 10.61 4.05
CA GLY A 23 6.69 11.26 5.27
C GLY A 23 5.95 10.85 6.55
N SER A 24 4.97 9.94 6.48
CA SER A 24 4.17 9.50 7.63
C SER A 24 3.85 8.01 7.57
N GLN A 25 3.79 7.38 8.75
CA GLN A 25 3.30 6.01 8.87
C GLN A 25 1.85 5.86 8.40
N THR A 26 0.96 6.75 8.85
CA THR A 26 -0.48 6.65 8.57
C THR A 26 -0.78 6.82 7.09
N SER A 27 -0.21 7.85 6.47
CA SER A 27 -0.35 8.09 5.03
C SER A 27 0.25 6.94 4.22
N GLY A 28 1.46 6.50 4.55
CA GLY A 28 2.14 5.43 3.83
C GLY A 28 1.39 4.10 3.90
N ASP A 29 0.86 3.74 5.08
CA ASP A 29 0.08 2.52 5.25
C ASP A 29 -1.29 2.63 4.55
N ALA A 30 -1.89 3.83 4.48
CA ALA A 30 -3.14 4.07 3.74
C ALA A 30 -2.99 3.85 2.22
N TYR A 31 -1.90 4.35 1.61
CA TYR A 31 -1.65 4.09 0.18
C TYR A 31 -1.39 2.59 -0.11
N VAL A 32 -0.72 1.88 0.80
CA VAL A 32 -0.53 0.43 0.66
C VAL A 32 -1.86 -0.31 0.77
N ALA A 33 -2.72 0.08 1.70
CA ALA A 33 -4.07 -0.47 1.81
C ALA A 33 -4.89 -0.23 0.53
N ALA A 34 -4.91 1.01 0.02
CA ALA A 34 -5.60 1.35 -1.23
C ALA A 34 -5.07 0.54 -2.44
N THR A 35 -3.76 0.28 -2.49
CA THR A 35 -3.16 -0.58 -3.52
C THR A 35 -3.69 -2.02 -3.46
N LEU A 36 -3.83 -2.57 -2.24
CA LEU A 36 -4.37 -3.91 -2.04
C LEU A 36 -5.89 -3.96 -2.27
N GLU A 37 -6.64 -2.94 -1.85
CA GLU A 37 -8.08 -2.82 -2.12
C GLU A 37 -8.35 -2.76 -3.62
N THR A 38 -7.52 -2.04 -4.38
CA THR A 38 -7.59 -2.01 -5.84
C THR A 38 -7.40 -3.40 -6.44
N LEU A 39 -6.44 -4.18 -5.93
CA LEU A 39 -6.21 -5.56 -6.38
C LEU A 39 -7.33 -6.54 -5.98
N ILE A 40 -7.99 -6.29 -4.85
CA ILE A 40 -9.16 -7.07 -4.42
C ILE A 40 -10.35 -6.77 -5.34
N GLY A 41 -10.52 -5.51 -5.74
CA GLY A 41 -11.57 -5.09 -6.67
C GLY A 41 -11.37 -5.63 -8.09
N ASP A 42 -10.14 -5.58 -8.60
CA ASP A 42 -9.78 -6.14 -9.90
C ASP A 42 -8.32 -6.61 -9.91
N ILE A 43 -8.11 -7.91 -10.10
CA ILE A 43 -6.77 -8.52 -10.13
C ILE A 43 -6.05 -8.21 -11.45
N SER A 44 -6.78 -7.95 -12.53
CA SER A 44 -6.21 -7.72 -13.87
C SER A 44 -5.40 -6.42 -13.97
N VAL A 45 -5.61 -5.50 -13.03
CA VAL A 45 -4.83 -4.26 -12.91
C VAL A 45 -3.39 -4.49 -12.44
N PHE A 46 -3.05 -5.71 -11.96
CA PHE A 46 -1.69 -6.02 -11.56
C PHE A 46 -0.78 -6.02 -12.79
N PRO A 47 0.17 -5.08 -12.90
CA PRO A 47 0.88 -4.84 -14.14
C PRO A 47 1.90 -5.94 -14.43
N GLU A 48 2.09 -6.26 -15.71
CA GLU A 48 3.19 -7.12 -16.11
C GLU A 48 4.55 -6.42 -15.89
N ALA A 49 5.48 -7.15 -15.29
CA ALA A 49 6.83 -6.71 -15.05
C ALA A 49 7.78 -7.90 -14.93
N SER A 50 9.08 -7.62 -14.91
CA SER A 50 10.12 -8.65 -14.77
C SER A 50 10.07 -9.40 -13.44
N THR A 51 9.51 -8.81 -12.38
CA THR A 51 9.29 -9.48 -11.08
C THR A 51 8.03 -8.97 -10.41
N ASP A 52 7.41 -9.78 -9.55
CA ASP A 52 6.25 -9.38 -8.74
C ASP A 52 6.54 -8.15 -7.88
N ARG A 53 7.78 -8.00 -7.37
CA ARG A 53 8.22 -6.81 -6.65
C ARG A 53 8.12 -5.56 -7.54
N ILE A 54 8.61 -5.61 -8.77
CA ILE A 54 8.56 -4.45 -9.67
C ILE A 54 7.12 -4.13 -10.05
N ALA A 55 6.29 -5.14 -10.35
CA ALA A 55 4.87 -4.98 -10.64
C ALA A 55 4.13 -4.28 -9.49
N LEU A 56 4.37 -4.72 -8.25
CA LEU A 56 3.76 -4.15 -7.06
C LEU A 56 4.14 -2.67 -6.85
N TYR A 57 5.41 -2.32 -7.06
CA TYR A 57 5.87 -0.93 -6.93
C TYR A 57 5.33 -0.05 -8.07
N LYS A 58 5.21 -0.58 -9.30
CA LYS A 58 4.59 0.15 -10.42
C LYS A 58 3.13 0.49 -10.12
N LEU A 59 2.35 -0.48 -9.63
CA LEU A 59 0.96 -0.26 -9.26
C LEU A 59 0.82 0.79 -8.16
N PHE A 60 1.63 0.67 -7.10
CA PHE A 60 1.67 1.67 -6.03
C PHE A 60 1.99 3.07 -6.57
N SER A 61 3.03 3.21 -7.41
CA SER A 61 3.43 4.50 -7.97
C SER A 61 2.37 5.11 -8.88
N ALA A 62 1.65 4.29 -9.65
CA ALA A 62 0.55 4.74 -10.48
C ALA A 62 -0.58 5.32 -9.62
N LEU A 63 -1.00 4.61 -8.57
CA LEU A 63 -2.01 5.10 -7.62
C LEU A 63 -1.54 6.35 -6.88
N PHE A 64 -0.30 6.36 -6.40
CA PHE A 64 0.27 7.52 -5.69
C PHE A 64 0.28 8.79 -6.56
N SER A 65 0.51 8.65 -7.87
CA SER A 65 0.57 9.79 -8.80
C SER A 65 -0.80 10.33 -9.21
N THR A 66 -1.86 9.51 -9.10
CA THR A 66 -3.18 9.82 -9.67
C THR A 66 -4.27 10.00 -8.62
N SER A 67 -4.08 9.50 -7.39
CA SER A 67 -5.13 9.46 -6.38
C SER A 67 -4.78 10.22 -5.12
N ALA A 68 -5.73 11.03 -4.64
CA ALA A 68 -5.73 11.50 -3.27
C ALA A 68 -6.33 10.39 -2.38
N VAL A 69 -5.49 9.52 -1.82
CA VAL A 69 -5.97 8.51 -0.87
C VAL A 69 -6.44 9.19 0.40
N ARG A 70 -7.63 8.81 0.89
CA ARG A 70 -8.13 9.26 2.17
C ARG A 70 -7.22 8.73 3.28
N VAL A 71 -6.43 9.62 3.88
CA VAL A 71 -5.60 9.28 5.03
C VAL A 71 -6.48 9.30 6.29
N PRO A 72 -6.60 8.18 7.02
CA PRO A 72 -7.31 8.18 8.30
C PRO A 72 -6.57 9.03 9.33
N ALA A 73 -7.32 9.63 10.26
CA ALA A 73 -6.73 10.33 11.38
C ALA A 73 -5.80 9.37 12.14
N PRO A 74 -4.62 9.82 12.61
CA PRO A 74 -3.72 9.00 13.40
C PRO A 74 -4.48 8.51 14.64
N ALA A 75 -4.73 7.20 14.70
CA ALA A 75 -5.34 6.59 15.87
C ALA A 75 -4.30 6.52 16.98
N SER A 76 -4.61 7.11 18.14
CA SER A 76 -3.78 6.92 19.31
C SER A 76 -3.83 5.47 19.78
N ASN A 77 -2.65 4.91 20.02
CA ASN A 77 -2.50 3.60 20.67
C ASN A 77 -2.58 3.71 22.21
N PHE A 78 -2.63 4.93 22.75
CA PHE A 78 -2.73 5.16 24.19
C PHE A 78 -4.19 5.10 24.64
N VAL A 79 -4.48 4.17 25.55
CA VAL A 79 -5.84 3.93 26.07
C VAL A 79 -6.41 5.15 26.78
N TRP A 80 -5.57 5.99 27.40
CA TRP A 80 -5.98 7.16 28.15
C TRP A 80 -6.36 8.38 27.27
N GLU A 81 -5.98 8.39 25.99
CA GLU A 81 -6.39 9.43 25.02
C GLU A 81 -7.78 9.18 24.41
N LYS A 82 -8.39 8.01 24.66
CA LYS A 82 -9.71 7.61 24.14
C LYS A 82 -10.89 7.96 25.05
N ARG A 83 -10.70 8.88 26.01
CA ARG A 83 -11.74 9.31 26.95
C ARG A 83 -12.57 10.48 26.43
#